data_AF-A0A350MN56-F1
#
_entry.id   AF-A0A350MN56-F1
#
_cell.length_a   1.000
_cell.length_b   1.000
_cell.length_c   1.000
_cell.angle_alpha   90.00
_cell.angle_beta   90.00
_cell.angle_gamma   90.00
#
_symmetry.space_group_name_H-M   'P 1'
#
loop_
_entity.id
_entity.type
_entity.pdbx_description
1 polymer ?
#
loop_
_entity_poly.entity_id
_entity_poly.type
_entity_poly.pdbx_seq_one_letter_code
_entity_poly.pdbx_strand_id
1 'polypeptide(L)'
;MYDGIRIRGNFYLALVDNEGIASSMLKWNNFSKSTAKQTVEPLSYEKAIGILSESINKNPDPAMQVSDDSITINNAEIVYSDEITKNGEYHPTWQFDMADGTTVLIDCFDNQILSIR
;
A
#
# COMPACT_ATOMS: atom_id res chain seq x y z
N MET A 1 2.02 13.56 3.56
CA MET A 1 2.30 13.27 2.14
C MET A 1 3.76 13.59 1.88
N TYR A 2 4.37 12.95 0.88
CA TYR A 2 5.71 13.29 0.38
C TYR A 2 5.62 13.34 -1.15
N ASP A 3 6.03 14.46 -1.77
CA ASP A 3 5.90 14.72 -3.21
C ASP A 3 4.49 14.42 -3.78
N GLY A 4 3.45 14.77 -3.03
CA GLY A 4 2.04 14.53 -3.42
C GLY A 4 1.53 13.10 -3.22
N ILE A 5 2.39 12.16 -2.82
CA ILE A 5 2.03 10.77 -2.55
C ILE A 5 1.69 10.58 -1.07
N ARG A 6 0.64 9.80 -0.79
CA ARG A 6 0.22 9.47 0.58
C ARG A 6 1.27 8.60 1.25
N ILE A 7 1.53 8.83 2.54
CA ILE A 7 2.36 7.94 3.35
C ILE A 7 1.42 7.15 4.25
N ARG A 8 1.39 5.83 4.08
CA ARG A 8 0.51 4.94 4.83
C ARG A 8 0.84 5.00 6.31
N GLY A 9 -0.20 4.99 7.15
CA GLY A 9 -0.05 5.11 8.60
C GLY A 9 0.24 6.52 9.12
N ASN A 10 0.55 7.50 8.26
CA ASN A 10 0.51 8.90 8.67
C ASN A 10 -0.93 9.39 8.73
N PHE A 11 -1.31 10.01 9.83
CA PHE A 11 -2.64 10.60 9.97
C PHE A 11 -2.64 11.75 10.96
N TYR A 12 -3.64 12.60 10.79
CA TYR A 12 -4.14 13.51 11.81
C TYR A 12 -5.60 13.13 12.06
N LEU A 13 -5.94 12.88 13.32
CA LEU A 13 -7.28 12.58 13.77
C LEU A 13 -7.70 13.67 14.74
N ALA A 14 -8.90 14.23 14.57
CA ALA A 14 -9.48 15.17 15.52
C ALA A 14 -10.90 14.72 15.90
N LEU A 15 -11.20 14.73 17.19
CA LEU A 15 -12.55 14.62 17.72
C LEU A 15 -13.09 16.02 17.91
N VAL A 16 -14.25 16.30 17.33
CA VAL A 16 -14.86 17.64 17.31
C VAL A 16 -16.24 17.57 17.98
N ASP A 17 -16.53 18.54 18.84
CA ASP A 17 -17.83 18.73 19.51
C ASP A 17 -18.42 20.12 19.20
N ASN A 18 -19.41 20.55 19.96
CA ASN A 18 -20.08 21.84 19.80
C ASN A 18 -19.24 23.05 20.25
N GLU A 19 -18.10 22.84 20.91
CA GLU A 19 -17.16 23.89 21.33
C GLU A 19 -15.91 23.95 20.45
N GLY A 20 -15.61 22.88 19.70
CA GLY A 20 -14.50 22.83 18.75
C GLY A 20 -13.76 21.50 18.79
N ILE A 21 -12.42 21.53 18.69
CA ILE A 21 -11.61 20.30 18.75
C ILE A 21 -11.49 19.88 20.23
N ALA A 22 -12.18 18.80 20.60
CA ALA A 22 -12.14 18.21 21.93
C ALA A 22 -10.84 17.43 22.17
N SER A 23 -10.31 16.76 21.14
CA SER A 23 -9.06 16.00 21.21
C SER A 23 -8.44 15.83 19.82
N SER A 24 -7.12 15.67 19.75
CA SER A 24 -6.44 15.35 18.51
C SER A 24 -5.29 14.36 18.72
N MET A 25 -5.02 13.57 17.67
CA MET A 25 -3.89 12.65 17.59
C MET A 25 -3.19 12.82 16.26
N LEU A 26 -1.87 12.78 16.31
CA LEU A 26 -1.01 12.91 15.14
C LEU A 26 -0.04 11.73 15.10
N LYS A 27 0.12 11.13 13.92
CA LYS A 27 1.15 10.15 13.64
C LYS A 27 1.90 10.53 12.36
N TRP A 28 3.20 10.69 12.49
CA TRP A 28 4.13 10.85 11.37
C TRP A 28 5.11 9.68 11.36
N ASN A 29 5.49 9.22 10.17
CA ASN A 29 6.64 8.34 10.00
C ASN A 29 7.95 9.10 10.31
N ASN A 30 9.01 8.33 10.51
CA ASN A 30 10.36 8.82 10.72
C ASN A 30 11.27 8.52 9.52
N PHE A 31 10.70 8.41 8.31
CA PHE A 31 11.48 8.08 7.12
C PHE A 31 12.35 9.26 6.70
N SER A 32 13.55 8.95 6.24
CA SER A 32 14.44 9.91 5.62
C SER A 32 14.46 9.68 4.12
N LYS A 33 14.50 10.76 3.34
CA LYS A 33 14.62 10.67 1.89
C LYS A 33 15.91 9.95 1.52
N SER A 34 15.81 8.91 0.70
CA SER A 34 17.00 8.25 0.15
C SER A 34 17.72 9.17 -0.83
N THR A 35 19.05 9.15 -0.77
CA THR A 35 19.91 9.81 -1.76
C THR A 35 20.25 8.88 -2.93
N ALA A 36 19.86 7.61 -2.86
CA ALA A 36 20.05 6.66 -3.93
C ALA A 36 19.22 7.08 -5.16
N LYS A 37 19.83 6.99 -6.34
CA LYS A 37 19.10 7.17 -7.59
C LYS A 37 18.44 5.85 -7.94
N GLN A 38 17.12 5.89 -8.14
CA GLN A 38 16.42 4.75 -8.71
C GLN A 38 16.82 4.60 -10.19
N THR A 39 17.28 3.41 -10.56
CA THR A 39 17.77 3.09 -11.92
C THR A 39 16.78 2.21 -12.70
N VAL A 40 15.70 1.80 -12.05
CA VAL A 40 14.65 0.94 -12.59
C VAL A 40 13.38 1.76 -12.71
N GLU A 41 12.68 1.63 -13.84
CA GLU A 41 11.37 2.26 -14.04
C GLU A 41 10.34 1.68 -13.06
N PRO A 42 9.45 2.51 -12.50
CA PRO A 42 8.41 2.03 -11.62
C PRO A 42 7.43 1.12 -12.37
N LEU A 43 6.85 0.19 -11.63
CA LEU A 43 5.89 -0.78 -12.11
C LEU A 43 4.62 -0.07 -12.62
N SER A 44 4.24 -0.34 -13.87
CA SER A 44 2.96 0.14 -14.38
C SER A 44 1.79 -0.54 -13.67
N TYR A 45 0.64 0.12 -13.68
CA TYR A 45 -0.59 -0.42 -13.11
C TYR A 45 -0.92 -1.81 -13.68
N GLU A 46 -0.81 -2.00 -14.99
CA GLU A 46 -1.15 -3.26 -15.66
C GLU A 46 -0.25 -4.41 -15.19
N LYS A 47 1.04 -4.15 -15.02
CA LYS A 47 1.98 -5.14 -14.49
C LYS A 47 1.69 -5.44 -13.01
N ALA A 48 1.36 -4.43 -12.21
CA ALA A 48 0.98 -4.61 -10.82
C ALA A 48 -0.29 -5.48 -10.66
N ILE A 49 -1.28 -5.28 -11.53
CA ILE A 49 -2.48 -6.13 -11.60
C ILE A 49 -2.14 -7.57 -11.98
N GLY A 50 -1.19 -7.77 -12.90
CA GLY A 50 -0.70 -9.09 -13.26
C GLY A 50 -0.13 -9.84 -12.04
N ILE A 51 0.73 -9.17 -11.27
CA ILE A 51 1.34 -9.72 -10.04
C ILE A 51 0.26 -10.02 -8.99
N LEU A 52 -0.68 -9.08 -8.78
CA LEU A 52 -1.79 -9.25 -7.86
C LEU A 52 -2.60 -10.51 -8.19
N SER A 53 -3.00 -10.65 -9.46
CA SER A 53 -3.79 -11.78 -9.94
C SER A 53 -3.08 -13.10 -9.73
N GLU A 54 -1.77 -13.16 -10.05
CA GLU A 54 -0.98 -14.36 -9.79
C GLU A 54 -0.89 -14.72 -8.31
N SER A 55 -0.79 -13.72 -7.44
CA SER A 55 -0.61 -13.94 -6.01
C SER A 55 -1.85 -14.46 -5.30
N ILE A 56 -3.02 -13.96 -5.68
CA ILE A 56 -4.31 -14.43 -5.19
C ILE A 56 -4.51 -15.89 -5.58
N ASN A 57 -4.25 -16.24 -6.84
CA ASN A 57 -4.36 -17.61 -7.33
C ASN A 57 -3.41 -18.60 -6.66
N LYS A 58 -2.26 -18.13 -6.18
CA LYS A 58 -1.23 -18.95 -5.51
C LYS A 58 -1.37 -18.94 -3.98
N ASN A 59 -2.30 -18.17 -3.41
CA ASN A 59 -2.43 -18.03 -1.97
C ASN A 59 -2.98 -19.33 -1.35
N PRO A 60 -2.31 -19.92 -0.34
CA PRO A 60 -2.81 -21.12 0.33
C PRO A 60 -4.04 -20.88 1.21
N ASP A 61 -4.38 -19.63 1.52
CA ASP A 61 -5.60 -19.31 2.26
C ASP A 61 -6.84 -19.51 1.37
N PRO A 62 -7.71 -20.50 1.67
CA PRO A 62 -8.92 -20.75 0.87
C PRO A 62 -9.90 -19.58 0.89
N ALA A 63 -9.86 -18.71 1.91
CA ALA A 63 -10.69 -17.51 1.95
C ALA A 63 -10.24 -16.46 0.92
N MET A 64 -8.98 -16.52 0.50
CA MET A 64 -8.42 -15.68 -0.57
C MET A 64 -8.39 -16.37 -1.93
N GLN A 65 -8.59 -17.68 -2.00
CA GLN A 65 -8.82 -18.40 -3.25
C GLN A 65 -10.22 -18.07 -3.75
N VAL A 66 -10.35 -16.97 -4.47
CA VAL A 66 -11.62 -16.54 -5.02
C VAL A 66 -12.10 -17.61 -6.00
N SER A 67 -13.24 -18.22 -5.70
CA SER A 67 -13.89 -19.20 -6.56
C SER A 67 -14.45 -18.49 -7.79
N ASP A 68 -13.70 -18.41 -8.88
CA ASP A 68 -14.11 -17.92 -10.22
C ASP A 68 -14.75 -16.51 -10.31
N ASP A 69 -15.01 -15.84 -9.18
CA ASP A 69 -15.60 -14.52 -9.10
C ASP A 69 -14.49 -13.47 -9.09
N SER A 70 -14.62 -12.50 -9.99
CA SER A 70 -13.63 -11.47 -10.29
C SER A 70 -13.01 -10.80 -9.06
N ILE A 71 -11.68 -10.71 -9.03
CA ILE A 71 -10.88 -9.81 -8.19
C ILE A 71 -11.50 -8.42 -8.26
N THR A 72 -12.26 -8.05 -7.22
CA THR A 72 -12.94 -6.74 -7.17
C THR A 72 -12.06 -5.80 -6.37
N ILE A 73 -11.44 -4.86 -7.07
CA ILE A 73 -10.58 -3.82 -6.51
C ILE A 73 -11.45 -2.59 -6.25
N ASN A 74 -11.57 -2.20 -4.99
CA ASN A 74 -12.27 -0.98 -4.61
C ASN A 74 -11.41 0.27 -4.82
N ASN A 75 -10.10 0.14 -4.58
CA ASN A 75 -9.16 1.24 -4.71
C ASN A 75 -7.78 0.74 -5.12
N ALA A 76 -7.10 1.53 -5.95
CA ALA A 76 -5.73 1.31 -6.34
C ALA A 76 -4.98 2.64 -6.35
N GLU A 77 -3.95 2.77 -5.52
CA GLU A 77 -3.14 3.98 -5.43
C GLU A 77 -1.66 3.65 -5.15
N ILE A 78 -0.78 4.60 -5.48
CA ILE A 78 0.62 4.55 -5.05
C ILE A 78 0.73 5.25 -3.69
N VAL A 79 1.38 4.59 -2.75
CA VAL A 79 1.64 5.09 -1.40
C VAL A 79 3.10 4.86 -1.00
N TYR A 80 3.61 5.62 -0.05
CA TYR A 80 4.78 5.17 0.72
C TYR A 80 4.30 4.30 1.87
N SER A 81 4.62 3.02 1.84
CA SER A 81 4.28 2.09 2.94
C SER A 81 5.40 2.05 3.99
N ASP A 82 5.07 1.55 5.18
CA ASP A 82 6.03 1.20 6.23
C ASP A 82 6.53 -0.25 6.11
N GLU A 83 6.22 -0.92 5.00
CA GLU A 83 6.79 -2.21 4.68
C GLU A 83 8.21 -2.00 4.14
N ILE A 84 9.17 -2.72 4.74
CA ILE A 84 10.57 -2.64 4.36
C ILE A 84 10.79 -3.58 3.18
N THR A 85 11.39 -3.09 2.10
CA THR A 85 11.79 -3.95 0.97
C THR A 85 12.87 -4.94 1.41
N LYS A 86 13.15 -5.97 0.60
CA LYS A 86 14.23 -6.93 0.91
C LYS A 86 15.60 -6.26 1.12
N ASN A 87 15.81 -5.09 0.53
CA ASN A 87 17.06 -4.35 0.60
C ASN A 87 17.13 -3.38 1.78
N GLY A 88 16.13 -3.38 2.67
CA GLY A 88 16.12 -2.51 3.85
C GLY A 88 15.68 -1.06 3.56
N GLU A 89 15.09 -0.81 2.39
CA GLU A 89 14.65 0.53 1.96
C GLU A 89 13.13 0.65 1.97
N TYR A 90 12.63 1.88 2.02
CA TYR A 90 11.21 2.20 1.80
C TYR A 90 11.04 2.73 0.40
N HIS A 91 10.23 2.05 -0.41
CA HIS A 91 9.91 2.45 -1.76
C HIS A 91 8.42 2.85 -1.86
N PRO A 92 8.05 3.65 -2.88
CA PRO A 92 6.66 3.71 -3.33
C PRO A 92 6.11 2.30 -3.56
N THR A 93 4.85 2.10 -3.22
CA THR A 93 4.17 0.82 -3.19
C THR A 93 2.80 0.98 -3.84
N TRP A 94 2.43 0.06 -4.72
CA TRP A 94 1.04 -0.10 -5.13
C TRP A 94 0.23 -0.70 -3.99
N GLN A 95 -0.78 0.03 -3.52
CA GLN A 95 -1.79 -0.46 -2.59
C GLN A 95 -3.06 -0.79 -3.35
N PHE A 96 -3.49 -2.05 -3.26
CA PHE A 96 -4.78 -2.52 -3.75
C PHE A 96 -5.68 -2.86 -2.58
N ASP A 97 -6.77 -2.12 -2.44
CA ASP A 97 -7.80 -2.39 -1.44
C ASP A 97 -8.94 -3.16 -2.11
N MET A 98 -9.18 -4.37 -1.61
CA MET A 98 -10.09 -5.35 -2.18
C MET A 98 -11.50 -5.23 -1.58
N ALA A 99 -12.50 -5.76 -2.29
CA ALA A 99 -13.89 -5.75 -1.83
C ALA A 99 -14.16 -6.55 -0.56
N ASP A 100 -13.36 -7.59 -0.31
CA ASP A 100 -13.40 -8.42 0.91
C ASP A 100 -12.70 -7.75 2.11
N GLY A 101 -12.13 -6.56 1.93
CA GLY A 101 -11.37 -5.83 2.93
C GLY A 101 -9.86 -6.12 2.92
N THR A 102 -9.40 -7.06 2.10
CA THR A 102 -7.98 -7.37 1.96
C THR A 102 -7.22 -6.17 1.38
N THR A 103 -6.04 -5.88 1.92
CA THR A 103 -5.08 -4.93 1.34
C THR A 103 -3.84 -5.67 0.85
N VAL A 104 -3.53 -5.53 -0.44
CA VAL A 104 -2.30 -6.08 -1.02
C VAL A 104 -1.32 -4.94 -1.34
N LEU A 105 -0.08 -5.09 -0.89
CA LEU A 105 1.01 -4.14 -1.10
C LEU A 105 2.05 -4.75 -2.04
N ILE A 106 2.29 -4.09 -3.18
CA ILE A 106 3.29 -4.49 -4.18
C ILE A 106 4.33 -3.40 -4.35
N ASP A 107 5.60 -3.76 -4.20
CA ASP A 107 6.71 -2.85 -4.41
C ASP A 107 6.77 -2.32 -5.85
N CYS A 108 6.92 -1.01 -6.01
CA CYS A 108 6.94 -0.39 -7.33
C CYS A 108 8.21 -0.67 -8.13
N PHE A 109 9.30 -1.18 -7.56
CA PHE A 109 10.58 -1.35 -8.26
C PHE A 109 11.07 -2.80 -8.33
N ASP A 110 10.69 -3.63 -7.38
CA ASP A 110 11.19 -5.00 -7.23
C ASP A 110 10.18 -6.09 -7.65
N ASN A 111 8.96 -5.71 -8.07
CA ASN A 111 7.87 -6.63 -8.45
C ASN A 111 7.47 -7.61 -7.33
N GLN A 112 7.73 -7.25 -6.08
CA GLN A 112 7.50 -8.13 -4.93
C GLN A 112 6.26 -7.71 -4.18
N ILE A 113 5.50 -8.70 -3.72
CA ILE A 113 4.47 -8.47 -2.70
C ILE A 113 5.16 -8.26 -1.37
N LEU A 114 4.94 -7.09 -0.79
CA LEU A 114 5.45 -6.70 0.51
C LEU A 114 4.55 -7.23 1.62
N SER A 115 3.24 -7.15 1.44
CA SER A 115 2.27 -7.67 2.42
C SER A 115 0.91 -7.98 1.80
N ILE A 116 0.20 -8.91 2.44
CA ILE A 116 -1.22 -9.18 2.26
C ILE A 116 -1.84 -9.10 3.66
N ARG A 117 -2.84 -8.24 3.87
CA ARG A 117 -3.43 -7.97 5.18
C ARG A 117 -4.95 -7.90 5.11
#